data_AF-A0AA37C535-F1
#
_entry.id   AF-A0AA37C535-F1
#
_cell.length_a   1.000
_cell.length_b   1.000
_cell.length_c   1.000
_cell.angle_alpha   90.00
_cell.angle_beta   90.00
_cell.angle_gamma   90.00
#
_symmetry.space_group_name_H-M   'P 1'
#
loop_
_entity.id
_entity.type
_entity.pdbx_description
1 polymer ?
#
loop_
_entity_poly.entity_id
_entity_poly.type
_entity_poly.pdbx_seq_one_letter_code
_entity_poly.pdbx_strand_id
1 'polypeptide(L)'
;MREVRVRGSPLSVAAHGCGPAYPPGMRTEEGGVPVDGDGRTPWEAAGGELVLVEEHTIVSWVMGSRAFGLATEESDTDRRGVYVAPTPWFWGFSRPPTHLDGPQEERFSWELERFCSLALAANPNILECLHSPLVEFTDPRGEELLSLRDAFLSREVLRTFSWYVAGQRRKLEADVRTHGAPRWKHAMHLLRLQRSCRDLLRTGRLVVEVGEAREELLAVRRGEWSWDRVAAALAELDAACEEAALTTPLPAAPDRARVADFLYRIRRDSAAALG
;
A
#
# COMPACT_ATOMS: atom_id res chain seq x y z
N MET A 1 -44.04 -42.22 -10.26
CA MET A 1 -43.08 -42.56 -11.33
C MET A 1 -43.56 -41.94 -12.63
N ARG A 2 -42.97 -40.82 -13.04
CA ARG A 2 -43.13 -40.25 -14.39
C ARG A 2 -41.71 -39.96 -14.89
N GLU A 3 -41.26 -40.74 -15.87
CA GLU A 3 -40.03 -40.47 -16.61
C GLU A 3 -40.25 -39.27 -17.53
N VAL A 4 -39.36 -38.28 -17.45
CA VAL A 4 -39.25 -37.21 -18.44
C VAL A 4 -37.97 -37.43 -19.22
N ARG A 5 -38.15 -37.74 -20.49
CA ARG A 5 -37.12 -37.99 -21.51
C ARG A 5 -36.53 -36.65 -21.96
N VAL A 6 -35.30 -36.35 -21.58
CA VAL A 6 -34.57 -35.17 -22.07
C VAL A 6 -33.95 -35.51 -23.42
N ARG A 7 -34.46 -34.89 -24.50
CA ARG A 7 -33.82 -34.91 -25.83
C ARG A 7 -32.60 -33.98 -25.77
N GLY A 8 -31.42 -34.55 -26.02
CA GLY A 8 -30.18 -33.80 -26.20
C GLY A 8 -30.22 -32.97 -27.50
N SER A 9 -29.70 -31.76 -27.41
CA SER A 9 -29.33 -30.93 -28.56
C SER A 9 -27.84 -30.62 -28.42
N PRO A 10 -26.98 -30.90 -29.41
CA PRO A 10 -25.55 -30.60 -29.31
C PRO A 10 -25.33 -29.14 -29.70
N LEU A 11 -25.01 -28.29 -28.73
CA LEU A 11 -24.39 -27.00 -29.02
C LEU A 11 -22.90 -27.26 -29.33
N SER A 12 -22.62 -27.38 -30.61
CA SER A 12 -21.28 -27.19 -31.17
C SER A 12 -20.92 -25.71 -31.03
N VAL A 13 -20.14 -25.38 -30.01
CA VAL A 13 -19.40 -24.12 -29.95
C VAL A 13 -18.00 -24.43 -30.46
N ALA A 14 -17.69 -23.95 -31.66
CA ALA A 14 -16.35 -23.97 -32.20
C ALA A 14 -15.45 -23.12 -31.27
N ALA A 15 -14.57 -23.78 -30.52
CA ALA A 15 -13.50 -23.14 -29.78
C ALA A 15 -12.51 -22.51 -30.76
N HIS A 16 -12.69 -21.22 -31.07
CA HIS A 16 -11.61 -20.40 -31.59
C HIS A 16 -10.83 -19.86 -30.38
N GLY A 17 -9.53 -20.10 -30.35
CA GLY A 17 -8.68 -20.01 -29.18
C GLY A 17 -8.64 -18.64 -28.51
N CYS A 18 -9.37 -18.49 -27.41
CA CYS A 18 -9.01 -17.60 -26.31
C CYS A 18 -8.09 -18.38 -25.36
N GLY A 19 -6.86 -18.62 -25.78
CA GLY A 19 -5.81 -18.98 -24.84
C GLY A 19 -5.36 -17.71 -24.08
N PRO A 20 -4.89 -17.83 -22.83
CA PRO A 20 -4.19 -16.73 -22.17
C PRO A 20 -3.05 -16.21 -23.08
N ALA A 21 -3.01 -14.90 -23.31
CA ALA A 21 -1.96 -14.24 -24.08
C ALA A 21 -0.66 -14.21 -23.24
N TYR A 22 0.06 -15.32 -23.28
CA TYR A 22 1.41 -15.40 -22.74
C TYR A 22 2.41 -14.86 -23.78
N PRO A 23 3.63 -14.44 -23.35
CA PRO A 23 4.74 -14.25 -24.27
C PRO A 23 4.92 -15.50 -25.16
N PRO A 24 5.32 -15.35 -26.43
CA PRO A 24 5.54 -16.49 -27.33
C PRO A 24 6.54 -17.48 -26.71
N GLY A 25 6.21 -18.79 -26.72
CA GLY A 25 7.14 -19.86 -26.30
C GLY A 25 6.92 -20.46 -24.90
N MET A 26 5.85 -20.07 -24.20
CA MET A 26 5.51 -20.62 -22.87
C MET A 26 4.92 -22.04 -22.95
N ARG A 27 5.32 -22.92 -22.03
CA ARG A 27 4.82 -24.29 -21.82
C ARG A 27 4.35 -24.45 -20.38
N THR A 28 3.51 -25.45 -20.13
CA THR A 28 3.03 -25.81 -18.79
C THR A 28 3.71 -27.10 -18.33
N GLU A 29 4.51 -27.06 -17.26
CA GLU A 29 5.07 -28.28 -16.65
C GLU A 29 4.02 -29.04 -15.81
N GLU A 30 4.18 -30.36 -15.66
CA GLU A 30 3.37 -31.20 -14.76
C GLU A 30 3.54 -30.72 -13.31
N GLY A 31 2.50 -30.10 -12.74
CA GLY A 31 2.55 -29.46 -11.42
C GLY A 31 2.24 -27.97 -11.46
N GLY A 32 2.13 -27.37 -12.65
CA GLY A 32 1.51 -26.07 -12.83
C GLY A 32 2.45 -24.92 -12.48
N VAL A 33 3.31 -24.55 -13.42
CA VAL A 33 3.82 -23.18 -13.59
C VAL A 33 3.94 -22.94 -15.09
N PRO A 34 3.29 -21.92 -15.67
CA PRO A 34 3.59 -21.51 -17.04
C PRO A 34 5.00 -20.93 -17.05
N VAL A 35 5.91 -21.62 -17.74
CA VAL A 35 7.31 -21.23 -17.88
C VAL A 35 7.71 -21.24 -19.35
N ASP A 36 8.70 -20.45 -19.74
CA ASP A 36 9.25 -20.51 -21.09
C ASP A 36 10.10 -21.78 -21.31
N GLY A 37 10.73 -21.91 -22.48
CA GLY A 37 11.61 -23.03 -22.79
C GLY A 37 12.81 -23.19 -21.84
N ASP A 38 13.10 -22.18 -21.03
CA ASP A 38 14.21 -22.13 -20.07
C ASP A 38 13.72 -22.23 -18.61
N GLY A 39 12.43 -22.47 -18.36
CA GLY A 39 11.87 -22.59 -17.02
C GLY A 39 11.55 -21.25 -16.33
N ARG A 40 11.53 -20.14 -17.07
CA ARG A 40 11.25 -18.79 -16.52
C ARG A 40 9.77 -18.45 -16.54
N THR A 41 9.26 -17.88 -15.46
CA THR A 41 7.91 -17.27 -15.38
C THR A 41 7.77 -16.09 -16.37
N PRO A 42 6.53 -15.61 -16.64
CA PRO A 42 6.31 -14.53 -17.61
C PRO A 42 7.10 -13.25 -17.37
N TRP A 43 7.30 -12.83 -16.11
CA TRP A 43 8.10 -11.64 -15.79
C TRP A 43 9.61 -11.93 -15.77
N GLU A 44 10.04 -13.13 -15.39
CA GLU A 44 11.45 -13.55 -15.53
C GLU A 44 11.88 -13.60 -17.00
N ALA A 45 11.00 -14.06 -17.88
CA ALA A 45 11.23 -14.05 -19.32
C ALA A 45 11.22 -12.61 -19.91
N ALA A 46 10.48 -11.68 -19.30
CA ALA A 46 10.36 -10.29 -19.73
C ALA A 46 11.50 -9.36 -19.23
N GLY A 47 12.56 -9.90 -18.62
CA GLY A 47 13.69 -9.12 -18.13
C GLY A 47 13.86 -9.12 -16.60
N GLY A 48 13.08 -9.93 -15.88
CA GLY A 48 13.13 -10.06 -14.43
C GLY A 48 11.99 -9.31 -13.74
N GLU A 49 11.85 -9.50 -12.43
CA GLU A 49 10.75 -8.89 -11.65
C GLU A 49 10.75 -7.35 -11.72
N LEU A 50 11.91 -6.73 -11.86
CA LEU A 50 12.05 -5.27 -11.89
C LEU A 50 11.34 -4.60 -13.08
N VAL A 51 11.06 -5.33 -14.17
CA VAL A 51 10.27 -4.83 -15.31
C VAL A 51 8.88 -4.36 -14.86
N LEU A 52 8.31 -4.98 -13.82
CA LEU A 52 7.04 -4.56 -13.22
C LEU A 52 7.12 -3.14 -12.65
N VAL A 53 8.24 -2.78 -12.04
CA VAL A 53 8.43 -1.43 -11.49
C VAL A 53 8.81 -0.45 -12.60
N GLU A 54 9.67 -0.86 -13.53
CA GLU A 54 10.20 0.02 -14.57
C GLU A 54 9.14 0.39 -15.63
N GLU A 55 8.29 -0.55 -16.03
CA GLU A 55 7.36 -0.37 -17.14
C GLU A 55 5.88 -0.33 -16.71
N HIS A 56 5.54 -0.86 -15.53
CA HIS A 56 4.14 -0.99 -15.09
C HIS A 56 3.78 -0.13 -13.88
N THR A 57 4.66 0.75 -13.41
CA THR A 57 4.34 1.75 -12.39
C THR A 57 3.25 2.69 -12.90
N ILE A 58 2.19 2.89 -12.10
CA ILE A 58 1.09 3.83 -12.39
C ILE A 58 1.19 5.11 -11.57
N VAL A 59 1.83 5.05 -10.40
CA VAL A 59 2.07 6.21 -9.54
C VAL A 59 3.31 5.97 -8.67
N SER A 60 4.10 7.02 -8.44
CA SER A 60 5.15 7.02 -7.42
C SER A 60 5.20 8.33 -6.65
N TRP A 61 5.71 8.23 -5.42
CA TRP A 61 5.87 9.35 -4.49
C TRP A 61 7.28 9.37 -3.93
N VAL A 62 7.74 10.58 -3.62
CA VAL A 62 8.79 10.77 -2.62
C VAL A 62 8.13 10.68 -1.24
N MET A 63 8.72 9.88 -0.35
CA MET A 63 8.25 9.60 1.00
C MET A 63 9.32 9.95 2.04
N GLY A 64 9.11 9.49 3.28
CA GLY A 64 10.06 9.66 4.36
C GLY A 64 10.15 11.10 4.83
N SER A 65 11.34 11.49 5.30
CA SER A 65 11.58 12.80 5.91
C SER A 65 11.20 13.97 5.01
N ARG A 66 11.34 13.83 3.68
CA ARG A 66 10.94 14.84 2.70
C ARG A 66 9.43 15.06 2.67
N ALA A 67 8.64 13.99 2.54
CA ALA A 67 7.18 14.09 2.55
C ALA A 67 6.63 14.59 3.89
N PHE A 68 7.28 14.24 4.99
CA PHE A 68 6.87 14.70 6.32
C PHE A 68 7.30 16.15 6.63
N GLY A 69 8.09 16.82 5.78
CA GLY A 69 8.65 18.15 6.08
C GLY A 69 9.76 18.12 7.14
N LEU A 70 10.33 16.95 7.41
CA LEU A 70 11.38 16.68 8.42
C LEU A 70 12.78 16.52 7.82
N ALA A 71 12.94 16.73 6.51
CA ALA A 71 14.22 16.57 5.83
C ALA A 71 15.27 17.57 6.36
N THR A 72 16.50 17.07 6.38
CA THR A 72 17.76 17.77 6.63
C THR A 72 18.70 17.55 5.44
N GLU A 73 19.85 18.21 5.40
CA GLU A 73 20.84 18.06 4.31
C GLU A 73 21.30 16.60 4.11
N GLU A 74 21.35 15.81 5.19
CA GLU A 74 21.76 14.41 5.19
C GLU A 74 20.63 13.42 4.85
N SER A 75 19.42 13.90 4.52
CA SER A 75 18.27 13.01 4.35
C SER A 75 18.32 12.24 3.04
N ASP A 76 18.03 10.93 3.13
CA ASP A 76 17.76 9.99 2.04
C ASP A 76 16.41 10.26 1.35
N THR A 77 16.28 9.80 0.09
CA THR A 77 15.06 9.98 -0.70
C THR A 77 14.35 8.65 -0.88
N ASP A 78 13.53 8.30 0.12
CA ASP A 78 12.59 7.19 0.04
C ASP A 78 11.63 7.38 -1.15
N ARG A 79 11.57 6.40 -2.04
CA ARG A 79 10.59 6.33 -3.12
C ARG A 79 9.63 5.19 -2.88
N ARG A 80 8.36 5.47 -3.04
CA ARG A 80 7.28 4.49 -2.94
C ARG A 80 6.46 4.51 -4.21
N GLY A 81 6.01 3.35 -4.68
CA GLY A 81 5.26 3.26 -5.93
C GLY A 81 4.17 2.20 -5.91
N VAL A 82 3.31 2.26 -6.92
CA VAL A 82 2.32 1.23 -7.22
C VAL A 82 2.48 0.83 -8.67
N TYR A 83 2.62 -0.48 -8.93
CA TYR A 83 2.59 -1.03 -10.27
C TYR A 83 1.36 -1.91 -10.50
N VAL A 84 0.96 -2.02 -11.77
CA VAL A 84 -0.12 -2.91 -12.20
C VAL A 84 0.49 -4.08 -12.96
N ALA A 85 0.59 -5.23 -12.30
CA ALA A 85 1.03 -6.42 -12.99
C ALA A 85 0.04 -6.78 -14.13
N PRO A 86 0.53 -7.11 -15.34
CA PRO A 86 -0.32 -7.55 -16.45
C PRO A 86 -1.30 -8.64 -16.03
N THR A 87 -2.58 -8.39 -16.29
CA THR A 87 -3.65 -9.27 -15.78
C THR A 87 -3.52 -10.72 -16.24
N PRO A 88 -3.10 -11.03 -17.48
CA PRO A 88 -2.88 -12.42 -17.89
C PRO A 88 -1.84 -13.18 -17.07
N TRP A 89 -0.89 -12.49 -16.42
CA TRP A 89 0.10 -13.13 -15.57
C TRP A 89 -0.50 -13.71 -14.29
N PHE A 90 -1.72 -13.32 -13.91
CA PHE A 90 -2.44 -13.92 -12.79
C PHE A 90 -3.17 -15.23 -13.15
N TRP A 91 -3.30 -15.58 -14.43
CA TRP A 91 -3.98 -16.83 -14.83
C TRP A 91 -3.07 -18.06 -14.71
N GLY A 92 -1.77 -17.82 -14.61
CA GLY A 92 -0.80 -18.85 -14.27
C GLY A 92 -0.87 -19.28 -12.80
N PHE A 93 -0.21 -20.39 -12.50
CA PHE A 93 -0.04 -20.88 -11.14
C PHE A 93 0.99 -20.08 -10.34
N SER A 94 1.96 -19.45 -11.00
CA SER A 94 2.83 -18.44 -10.39
C SER A 94 2.16 -17.08 -10.46
N ARG A 95 1.96 -16.47 -9.30
CA ARG A 95 1.42 -15.12 -9.19
C ARG A 95 2.56 -14.09 -9.31
N PRO A 96 2.30 -12.94 -9.95
CA PRO A 96 3.24 -11.83 -9.89
C PRO A 96 3.59 -11.47 -8.44
N PRO A 97 4.81 -10.97 -8.19
CA PRO A 97 5.17 -10.48 -6.86
C PRO A 97 4.15 -9.43 -6.40
N THR A 98 3.87 -9.42 -5.10
CA THR A 98 2.91 -8.47 -4.49
C THR A 98 3.55 -7.14 -4.10
N HIS A 99 4.88 -7.12 -4.10
CA HIS A 99 5.73 -5.96 -3.86
C HIS A 99 7.14 -6.26 -4.35
N LEU A 100 7.92 -5.21 -4.61
CA LEU A 100 9.30 -5.29 -5.05
C LEU A 100 10.14 -4.19 -4.41
N ASP A 101 11.36 -4.55 -4.00
CA ASP A 101 12.46 -3.64 -3.70
C ASP A 101 13.23 -3.35 -5.00
N GLY A 102 13.64 -2.10 -5.23
CA GLY A 102 14.38 -1.69 -6.42
C GLY A 102 13.52 -1.05 -7.53
N PRO A 103 14.12 -0.75 -8.70
CA PRO A 103 15.51 -1.08 -9.10
C PRO A 103 16.59 -0.22 -8.42
N GLN A 104 16.25 0.89 -7.76
CA GLN A 104 17.19 1.65 -6.91
C GLN A 104 17.01 1.29 -5.43
N GLU A 105 18.07 1.37 -4.63
CA GLU A 105 18.09 0.97 -3.21
C GLU A 105 16.96 1.60 -2.37
N GLU A 106 16.59 2.85 -2.67
CA GLU A 106 15.56 3.59 -1.93
C GLU A 106 14.14 3.43 -2.52
N ARG A 107 13.92 2.51 -3.46
CA ARG A 107 12.62 2.32 -4.11
C ARG A 107 11.94 1.04 -3.62
N PHE A 108 10.69 1.19 -3.21
CA PHE A 108 9.81 0.09 -2.85
C PHE A 108 8.46 0.27 -3.52
N SER A 109 7.96 -0.73 -4.22
CA SER A 109 6.67 -0.64 -4.93
C SER A 109 5.74 -1.78 -4.57
N TRP A 110 4.45 -1.50 -4.48
CA TRP A 110 3.41 -2.51 -4.29
C TRP A 110 2.71 -2.82 -5.60
N GLU A 111 2.28 -4.07 -5.75
CA GLU A 111 1.27 -4.41 -6.73
C GLU A 111 -0.08 -3.75 -6.35
N LEU A 112 -0.84 -3.27 -7.33
CA LEU A 112 -2.08 -2.50 -7.13
C LEU A 112 -3.09 -3.14 -6.18
N GLU A 113 -3.40 -4.43 -6.35
CA GLU A 113 -4.36 -5.14 -5.49
C GLU A 113 -3.85 -5.21 -4.05
N ARG A 114 -2.54 -5.46 -3.88
CA ARG A 114 -1.92 -5.47 -2.55
C ARG A 114 -1.99 -4.09 -1.91
N PHE A 115 -1.70 -3.03 -2.65
CA PHE A 115 -1.78 -1.65 -2.17
C PHE A 115 -3.21 -1.30 -1.73
N CYS A 116 -4.20 -1.53 -2.60
CA CYS A 116 -5.61 -1.27 -2.30
C CYS A 116 -6.10 -2.07 -1.09
N SER A 117 -5.72 -3.35 -0.98
CA SER A 117 -6.10 -4.20 0.14
C SER A 117 -5.56 -3.69 1.48
N LEU A 118 -4.31 -3.24 1.50
CA LEU A 118 -3.70 -2.67 2.70
C LEU A 118 -4.27 -1.29 3.05
N ALA A 119 -4.57 -0.45 2.04
CA ALA A 119 -5.23 0.84 2.23
C ALA A 119 -6.63 0.67 2.83
N LEU A 120 -7.42 -0.26 2.31
CA LEU A 120 -8.74 -0.63 2.83
C LEU A 120 -8.69 -1.21 4.26
N ALA A 121 -7.55 -1.72 4.69
CA ALA A 121 -7.30 -2.17 6.06
C ALA A 121 -6.74 -1.04 6.97
N ALA A 122 -6.77 0.20 6.49
CA ALA A 122 -6.24 1.39 7.16
C ALA A 122 -4.76 1.29 7.53
N ASN A 123 -3.94 0.61 6.72
CA ASN A 123 -2.51 0.52 6.96
C ASN A 123 -1.86 1.92 6.93
N PRO A 124 -1.20 2.38 8.01
CA PRO A 124 -0.73 3.76 8.10
C PRO A 124 0.29 4.13 7.02
N ASN A 125 1.23 3.23 6.72
CA ASN A 125 2.26 3.51 5.71
C ASN A 125 1.64 3.69 4.32
N ILE A 126 0.62 2.90 4.00
CA ILE A 126 -0.06 2.95 2.71
C ILE A 126 -0.93 4.21 2.60
N LEU A 127 -1.69 4.54 3.64
CA LEU A 127 -2.49 5.76 3.66
C LEU A 127 -1.59 7.00 3.57
N GLU A 128 -0.46 7.04 4.26
CA GLU A 128 0.50 8.14 4.14
C GLU A 128 1.11 8.25 2.75
N CYS A 129 1.45 7.14 2.09
CA CYS A 129 1.90 7.18 0.68
C CYS A 129 0.82 7.77 -0.21
N LEU A 130 -0.39 7.25 -0.10
CA LEU A 130 -1.53 7.68 -0.90
C LEU A 130 -1.82 9.17 -0.74
N HIS A 131 -1.62 9.73 0.45
CA HIS A 131 -1.85 11.15 0.77
C HIS A 131 -0.60 12.04 0.68
N SER A 132 0.54 11.51 0.20
CA SER A 132 1.75 12.32 0.02
C SER A 132 1.54 13.41 -1.04
N PRO A 133 1.97 14.66 -0.76
CA PRO A 133 1.90 15.74 -1.74
C PRO A 133 3.01 15.64 -2.81
N LEU A 134 4.05 14.82 -2.57
CA LEU A 134 5.22 14.74 -3.44
C LEU A 134 5.08 13.60 -4.46
N VAL A 135 4.14 13.73 -5.39
CA VAL A 135 4.00 12.80 -6.53
C VAL A 135 5.16 13.00 -7.49
N GLU A 136 5.95 11.96 -7.73
CA GLU A 136 7.10 11.98 -8.66
C GLU A 136 6.68 11.55 -10.07
N PHE A 137 5.78 10.59 -10.17
CA PHE A 137 5.21 10.10 -11.43
C PHE A 137 3.75 9.73 -11.24
N THR A 138 2.94 9.93 -12.26
CA THR A 138 1.59 9.39 -12.37
C THR A 138 1.21 9.21 -13.83
N ASP A 139 0.44 8.16 -14.11
CA ASP A 139 -0.31 7.99 -15.36
C ASP A 139 -1.83 8.15 -15.10
N PRO A 140 -2.71 8.03 -16.12
CA PRO A 140 -4.16 8.16 -15.93
C PRO A 140 -4.77 7.15 -14.93
N ARG A 141 -4.17 5.96 -14.78
CA ARG A 141 -4.62 4.94 -13.81
C ARG A 141 -4.21 5.35 -12.39
N GLY A 142 -3.00 5.90 -12.26
CA GLY A 142 -2.53 6.53 -11.03
C GLY A 142 -3.39 7.72 -10.61
N GLU A 143 -3.74 8.61 -11.54
CA GLU A 143 -4.62 9.76 -11.29
C GLU A 143 -6.00 9.30 -10.78
N GLU A 144 -6.55 8.24 -11.37
CA GLU A 144 -7.79 7.64 -10.89
C GLU A 144 -7.65 7.07 -9.47
N LEU A 145 -6.58 6.33 -9.16
CA LEU A 145 -6.29 5.87 -7.79
C LEU A 145 -6.22 7.05 -6.80
N LEU A 146 -5.54 8.13 -7.19
CA LEU A 146 -5.42 9.36 -6.38
C LEU A 146 -6.74 10.13 -6.24
N SER A 147 -7.72 9.91 -7.13
CA SER A 147 -9.07 10.48 -6.99
C SER A 147 -9.94 9.71 -5.98
N LEU A 148 -9.54 8.48 -5.63
CA LEU A 148 -10.25 7.59 -4.71
C LEU A 148 -9.72 7.65 -3.27
N ARG A 149 -8.84 8.60 -2.92
CA ARG A 149 -8.21 8.70 -1.59
C ARG A 149 -9.22 8.65 -0.44
N ASP A 150 -10.32 9.37 -0.60
CA ASP A 150 -11.42 9.45 0.37
C ASP A 150 -12.10 8.08 0.59
N ALA A 151 -12.18 7.25 -0.45
CA ALA A 151 -12.80 5.92 -0.38
C ALA A 151 -12.07 4.96 0.57
N PHE A 152 -10.78 5.18 0.84
CA PHE A 152 -10.00 4.34 1.76
C PHE A 152 -10.11 4.75 3.23
N LEU A 153 -10.56 5.97 3.53
CA LEU A 153 -10.59 6.50 4.89
C LEU A 153 -11.86 6.06 5.62
N SER A 154 -11.71 5.66 6.88
CA SER A 154 -12.81 5.25 7.73
C SER A 154 -12.43 5.31 9.21
N ARG A 155 -13.40 5.11 10.09
CA ARG A 155 -13.19 5.00 11.54
C ARG A 155 -12.27 3.84 11.94
N GLU A 156 -12.01 2.89 11.05
CA GLU A 156 -11.07 1.79 11.30
C GLU A 156 -9.63 2.29 11.56
N VAL A 157 -9.29 3.51 11.15
CA VAL A 157 -7.97 4.12 11.40
C VAL A 157 -7.63 4.17 12.88
N LEU A 158 -8.60 4.43 13.78
CA LEU A 158 -8.36 4.45 15.22
C LEU A 158 -7.78 3.10 15.67
N ARG A 159 -8.51 2.01 15.38
CA ARG A 159 -8.09 0.65 15.78
C ARG A 159 -6.73 0.28 15.19
N THR A 160 -6.54 0.49 13.89
CA THR A 160 -5.31 0.04 13.21
C THR A 160 -4.09 0.86 13.65
N PHE A 161 -4.23 2.19 13.80
CA PHE A 161 -3.14 3.03 14.26
C PHE A 161 -2.82 2.77 15.73
N SER A 162 -3.83 2.67 16.62
CA SER A 162 -3.59 2.37 18.04
C SER A 162 -2.91 1.01 18.24
N TRP A 163 -3.29 -0.02 17.47
CA TRP A 163 -2.57 -1.30 17.47
C TRP A 163 -1.10 -1.10 17.10
N TYR A 164 -0.84 -0.39 16.00
CA TYR A 164 0.51 -0.17 15.48
C TYR A 164 1.35 0.61 16.48
N VAL A 165 0.79 1.68 17.03
CA VAL A 165 1.47 2.53 18.01
C VAL A 165 1.78 1.77 19.29
N ALA A 166 0.84 0.97 19.81
CA ALA A 166 1.10 0.12 20.97
C ALA A 166 2.24 -0.88 20.72
N GLY A 167 2.28 -1.49 19.53
CA GLY A 167 3.36 -2.41 19.13
C GLY A 167 4.72 -1.73 19.07
N GLN A 168 4.81 -0.55 18.47
CA GLN A 168 6.08 0.21 18.37
C GLN A 168 6.52 0.80 19.70
N ARG A 169 5.57 1.26 20.53
CA ARG A 169 5.85 1.75 21.89
C ARG A 169 6.52 0.67 22.75
N ARG A 170 6.02 -0.57 22.73
CA ARG A 170 6.65 -1.69 23.47
C ARG A 170 8.10 -1.93 23.05
N LYS A 171 8.42 -1.76 21.77
CA LYS A 171 9.80 -1.87 21.26
C LYS A 171 10.69 -0.74 21.79
N LEU A 172 10.20 0.50 21.77
CA LEU A 172 10.92 1.65 22.34
C LEU A 172 11.14 1.49 23.85
N GLU A 173 10.14 1.02 24.58
CA GLU A 173 10.27 0.72 26.02
C GLU A 173 11.32 -0.38 26.28
N ALA A 174 11.39 -1.39 25.42
CA ALA A 174 12.44 -2.41 25.50
C ALA A 174 13.83 -1.85 25.19
N ASP A 175 13.95 -0.97 24.20
CA ASP A 175 15.20 -0.27 23.87
C ASP A 175 15.66 0.57 25.07
N VAL A 176 14.76 1.32 25.72
CA VAL A 176 15.06 2.11 26.93
C VAL A 176 15.55 1.23 28.09
N ARG A 177 14.88 0.09 28.35
CA ARG A 177 15.31 -0.83 29.43
C ARG A 177 16.69 -1.42 29.17
N THR A 178 17.00 -1.72 27.92
CA THR A 178 18.25 -2.39 27.54
C THR A 178 19.42 -1.41 27.38
N HIS A 179 19.16 -0.22 26.84
CA HIS A 179 20.20 0.72 26.40
C HIS A 179 20.16 2.07 27.13
N GLY A 180 19.20 2.28 28.05
CA GLY A 180 19.03 3.53 28.79
C GLY A 180 18.33 4.65 28.03
N ALA A 181 18.16 4.51 26.71
CA ALA A 181 17.50 5.49 25.85
C ALA A 181 16.76 4.80 24.68
N PRO A 182 15.69 5.42 24.14
CA PRO A 182 15.01 4.91 22.96
C PRO A 182 15.83 5.24 21.70
N ARG A 183 15.52 4.56 20.59
CA ARG A 183 15.92 5.06 19.27
C ARG A 183 15.12 6.32 18.93
N TRP A 184 15.73 7.49 19.12
CA TRP A 184 15.06 8.80 19.00
C TRP A 184 14.37 9.07 17.66
N LYS A 185 14.97 8.63 16.52
CA LYS A 185 14.31 8.69 15.20
C LYS A 185 12.98 7.92 15.20
N HIS A 186 12.94 6.75 15.84
CA HIS A 186 11.74 5.92 15.95
C HIS A 186 10.71 6.54 16.91
N ALA A 187 11.13 7.06 18.06
CA ALA A 187 10.25 7.79 18.98
C ALA A 187 9.57 9.00 18.32
N MET A 188 10.32 9.80 17.57
CA MET A 188 9.81 10.92 16.78
C MET A 188 8.78 10.46 15.74
N HIS A 189 9.08 9.41 14.95
CA HIS A 189 8.14 8.90 13.95
C HIS A 189 6.84 8.37 14.58
N LEU A 190 6.92 7.79 15.78
CA LEU A 190 5.76 7.29 16.50
C LEU A 190 4.84 8.42 16.98
N LEU A 191 5.41 9.49 17.55
CA LEU A 191 4.67 10.70 17.94
C LEU A 191 4.03 11.37 16.72
N ARG A 192 4.78 11.51 15.63
CA ARG A 192 4.29 12.06 14.36
C ARG A 192 3.08 11.28 13.87
N LEU A 193 3.18 9.96 13.82
CA LEU A 193 2.11 9.10 13.32
C LEU A 193 0.83 9.22 14.16
N GLN A 194 0.97 9.25 15.49
CA GLN A 194 -0.19 9.39 16.37
C GLN A 194 -0.85 10.79 16.23
N ARG A 195 -0.07 11.85 16.00
CA ARG A 195 -0.62 13.18 15.66
C ARG A 195 -1.41 13.15 14.36
N SER A 196 -0.88 12.52 13.31
CA SER A 196 -1.59 12.34 12.05
C SER A 196 -2.90 11.56 12.23
N CYS A 197 -2.93 10.53 13.09
CA CYS A 197 -4.16 9.82 13.44
C CYS A 197 -5.20 10.74 14.08
N ARG A 198 -4.80 11.49 15.12
CA ARG A 198 -5.67 12.46 15.81
C ARG A 198 -6.24 13.47 14.83
N ASP A 199 -5.41 14.05 13.98
CA ASP A 199 -5.82 15.12 13.06
C ASP A 199 -6.74 14.56 11.95
N LEU A 200 -6.46 13.34 11.47
CA LEU A 200 -7.35 12.61 10.56
C LEU A 200 -8.72 12.33 11.21
N LEU A 201 -8.75 11.84 12.45
CA LEU A 201 -10.00 11.60 13.18
C LEU A 201 -10.80 12.88 13.40
N ARG A 202 -10.14 14.01 13.67
CA ARG A 202 -10.80 15.31 13.88
C ARG A 202 -11.33 15.94 12.60
N THR A 203 -10.59 15.84 11.51
CA THR A 203 -10.83 16.64 10.29
C THR A 203 -11.36 15.83 9.11
N GLY A 204 -11.23 14.51 9.15
CA GLY A 204 -11.48 13.63 8.01
C GLY A 204 -10.42 13.73 6.91
N ARG A 205 -9.31 14.44 7.14
CA ARG A 205 -8.24 14.65 6.17
C ARG A 205 -6.92 14.12 6.70
N LEU A 206 -6.27 13.24 5.94
CA LEU A 206 -4.91 12.81 6.25
C LEU A 206 -3.92 13.78 5.60
N VAL A 207 -3.20 14.52 6.43
CA VAL A 207 -2.10 15.41 6.04
C VAL A 207 -0.79 14.77 6.48
N VAL A 208 0.12 14.60 5.53
CA VAL A 208 1.41 13.90 5.73
C VAL A 208 2.47 14.84 6.30
N GLU A 209 2.48 16.09 5.85
CA GLU A 209 3.41 17.10 6.33
C GLU A 209 3.11 17.52 7.77
N VAL A 210 4.16 17.66 8.59
CA VAL A 210 4.01 17.91 10.03
C VAL A 210 3.77 19.38 10.39
N GLY A 211 4.03 20.31 9.48
CA GLY A 211 3.83 21.75 9.68
C GLY A 211 4.47 22.30 10.96
N GLU A 212 3.67 22.98 11.78
CA GLU A 212 4.11 23.63 13.02
C GLU A 212 4.75 22.66 14.04
N ALA A 213 4.48 21.36 13.95
CA ALA A 213 5.09 20.36 14.81
C ALA A 213 6.54 20.03 14.45
N ARG A 214 7.09 20.59 13.36
CA ARG A 214 8.42 20.24 12.84
C ARG A 214 9.52 20.37 13.90
N GLU A 215 9.67 21.54 14.52
CA GLU A 215 10.78 21.77 15.45
C GLU A 215 10.66 20.90 16.70
N GLU A 216 9.43 20.73 17.20
CA GLU A 216 9.15 19.85 18.33
C GLU A 216 9.54 18.39 18.03
N LEU A 217 9.19 17.88 16.85
CA LEU A 217 9.56 16.53 16.42
C LEU A 217 11.07 16.39 16.22
N LEU A 218 11.75 17.42 15.69
CA LEU A 218 13.20 17.41 15.56
C LEU A 218 13.90 17.46 16.93
N ALA A 219 13.36 18.18 17.92
CA ALA A 219 13.85 18.15 19.30
C ALA A 219 13.79 16.72 19.90
N VAL A 220 12.70 15.98 19.64
CA VAL A 220 12.61 14.56 20.01
C VAL A 220 13.68 13.73 19.29
N ARG A 221 13.87 13.95 17.97
CA ARG A 221 14.89 13.23 17.19
C ARG A 221 16.31 13.48 17.72
N ARG A 222 16.60 14.69 18.21
CA ARG A 222 17.88 15.07 18.81
C ARG A 222 18.04 14.59 20.27
N GLY A 223 17.00 13.98 20.86
CA GLY A 223 17.03 13.49 22.24
C GLY A 223 16.93 14.58 23.30
N GLU A 224 16.41 15.75 22.94
CA GLU A 224 16.20 16.88 23.87
C GLU A 224 15.02 16.64 24.83
N TRP A 225 14.18 15.65 24.51
CA TRP A 225 13.09 15.21 25.37
C TRP A 225 13.55 14.03 26.23
N SER A 226 13.03 13.94 27.46
CA SER A 226 13.13 12.69 28.22
C SER A 226 12.18 11.64 27.63
N TRP A 227 12.50 10.36 27.84
CA TRP A 227 11.59 9.28 27.46
C TRP A 227 10.22 9.40 28.15
N ASP A 228 10.20 9.75 29.44
CA ASP A 228 8.95 9.93 30.19
C ASP A 228 8.05 11.00 29.56
N ARG A 229 8.64 12.09 29.06
CA ARG A 229 7.91 13.14 28.35
C ARG A 229 7.32 12.62 27.03
N VAL A 230 8.09 11.85 26.26
CA VAL A 230 7.60 11.22 25.01
C VAL A 230 6.47 10.23 25.32
N ALA A 231 6.62 9.40 26.36
CA ALA A 231 5.63 8.42 26.76
C ALA A 231 4.32 9.08 27.25
N ALA A 232 4.42 10.18 27.98
CA ALA A 232 3.28 11.00 28.39
C ALA A 232 2.58 11.61 27.18
N ALA A 233 3.32 12.24 26.26
CA ALA A 233 2.76 12.82 25.04
C ALA A 233 2.06 11.77 24.14
N LEU A 234 2.61 10.55 24.05
CA LEU A 234 1.95 9.44 23.34
C LEU A 234 0.62 9.05 24.01
N ALA A 235 0.57 9.02 25.34
CA ALA A 235 -0.66 8.70 26.07
C ALA A 235 -1.72 9.81 25.93
N GLU A 236 -1.31 11.08 25.97
CA GLU A 236 -2.19 12.22 25.70
C GLU A 236 -2.76 12.18 24.28
N LEU A 237 -1.93 11.85 23.28
CA LEU A 237 -2.38 11.71 21.91
C LEU A 237 -3.33 10.52 21.71
N ASP A 238 -3.10 9.40 22.39
CA ASP A 238 -4.00 8.25 22.41
C ASP A 238 -5.39 8.63 22.95
N ALA A 239 -5.44 9.30 24.11
CA ALA A 239 -6.70 9.82 24.66
C ALA A 239 -7.37 10.83 23.71
N ALA A 240 -6.59 11.70 23.04
CA ALA A 240 -7.12 12.64 22.07
C ALA A 240 -7.67 11.97 20.79
N CYS A 241 -7.11 10.83 20.37
CA CYS A 241 -7.65 10.02 19.28
C CYS A 241 -9.01 9.41 19.65
N GLU A 242 -9.12 8.83 20.84
CA GLU A 242 -10.38 8.26 21.35
C GLU A 242 -11.47 9.33 21.44
N GLU A 243 -11.16 10.50 21.99
CA GLU A 243 -12.10 11.64 22.05
C GLU A 243 -12.51 12.11 20.64
N ALA A 244 -11.55 12.29 19.74
CA ALA A 244 -11.84 12.70 18.36
C ALA A 244 -12.71 11.70 17.60
N ALA A 245 -12.59 10.40 17.91
CA ALA A 245 -13.39 9.36 17.28
C ALA A 245 -14.88 9.44 17.64
N LEU A 246 -15.24 10.05 18.77
CA LEU A 246 -16.64 10.22 19.16
C LEU A 246 -17.42 11.12 18.19
N THR A 247 -16.75 12.14 17.63
CA THR A 247 -17.37 13.14 16.74
C THR A 247 -16.76 13.14 15.34
N THR A 248 -16.04 12.07 14.97
CA THR A 248 -15.29 12.03 13.70
C THR A 248 -16.21 12.09 12.48
N PRO A 249 -15.83 12.88 11.44
CA PRO A 249 -16.57 12.92 10.17
C PRO A 249 -16.31 11.68 9.30
N LEU A 250 -15.35 10.82 9.67
CA LEU A 250 -15.03 9.62 8.89
C LEU A 250 -16.20 8.62 8.86
N PRO A 251 -16.43 7.95 7.72
CA PRO A 251 -17.44 6.92 7.61
C PRO A 251 -17.07 5.70 8.46
N ALA A 252 -18.07 4.89 8.84
CA ALA A 252 -17.85 3.71 9.67
C ALA A 252 -16.92 2.67 9.03
N ALA A 253 -16.96 2.55 7.70
CA ALA A 253 -16.16 1.62 6.90
C ALA A 253 -15.69 2.31 5.61
N PRO A 254 -14.59 1.85 4.99
CA PRO A 254 -14.15 2.38 3.71
C PRO A 254 -15.09 1.96 2.58
N ASP A 255 -15.12 2.73 1.50
CA ASP A 255 -15.92 2.43 0.31
C ASP A 255 -15.24 1.35 -0.54
N ARG A 256 -15.40 0.11 -0.09
CA ARG A 256 -14.88 -1.09 -0.77
C ARG A 256 -15.46 -1.25 -2.17
N ALA A 257 -16.68 -0.77 -2.43
CA ALA A 257 -17.33 -0.93 -3.73
C ALA A 257 -16.65 -0.05 -4.78
N ARG A 258 -16.40 1.23 -4.48
CA ARG A 258 -15.65 2.14 -5.37
C ARG A 258 -14.24 1.62 -5.67
N VAL A 259 -13.53 1.15 -4.65
CA VAL A 259 -12.17 0.60 -4.84
C VAL A 259 -12.18 -0.70 -5.64
N ALA A 260 -13.17 -1.58 -5.41
CA ALA A 260 -13.29 -2.83 -6.17
C ALA A 260 -13.67 -2.60 -7.63
N ASP A 261 -14.57 -1.65 -7.93
CA ASP A 261 -14.91 -1.25 -9.30
C ASP A 261 -13.67 -0.75 -10.05
N PHE A 262 -12.89 0.14 -9.42
CA PHE A 262 -11.64 0.62 -9.97
C PHE A 262 -10.67 -0.53 -10.29
N LEU A 263 -10.39 -1.39 -9.31
CA LEU A 263 -9.49 -2.53 -9.50
C LEU A 263 -9.99 -3.45 -10.63
N TYR A 264 -11.29 -3.73 -10.68
CA TYR A 264 -11.90 -4.53 -11.74
C TYR A 264 -11.69 -3.93 -13.12
N ARG A 265 -11.95 -2.62 -13.29
CA ARG A 265 -11.75 -1.93 -14.58
C ARG A 265 -10.29 -1.96 -15.01
N ILE A 266 -9.36 -1.64 -14.11
CA ILE A 266 -7.92 -1.69 -14.40
C ILE A 266 -7.50 -3.09 -14.85
N ARG A 267 -7.96 -4.15 -14.17
CA ARG A 267 -7.66 -5.53 -14.55
C ARG A 267 -8.27 -5.92 -15.89
N ARG A 268 -9.54 -5.58 -16.12
CA ARG A 268 -10.24 -5.84 -17.38
C ARG A 268 -9.51 -5.20 -18.55
N ASP A 269 -9.15 -3.93 -18.42
CA ASP A 269 -8.50 -3.16 -19.49
C ASP A 269 -7.07 -3.67 -19.73
N SER A 270 -6.35 -4.04 -18.66
CA SER A 270 -5.05 -4.70 -18.76
C SER A 270 -5.11 -6.07 -19.45
N ALA A 271 -6.20 -6.83 -19.26
CA ALA A 271 -6.40 -8.10 -19.98
C ALA A 271 -6.70 -7.89 -21.47
N ALA A 272 -7.40 -6.81 -21.82
CA ALA A 272 -7.74 -6.48 -23.21
C ALA A 272 -6.54 -5.93 -24.01
N ALA A 273 -5.59 -5.24 -23.36
CA ALA A 273 -4.43 -4.62 -24.01
C ALA A 273 -3.39 -5.61 -24.57
N LEU A 274 -3.54 -6.92 -24.33
CA LEU A 274 -2.64 -7.97 -24.79
C LEU A 274 -3.19 -8.79 -25.97
N GLY A 275 -4.36 -8.43 -26.50
CA GLY A 275 -4.98 -9.01 -27.70
C GLY A 275 -5.04 -8.01 -28.85
#